data_AF-A0A0B2NXQ7-F1
#
_entry.id   AF-A0A0B2NXQ7-F1
#
_cell.length_a   1.000
_cell.length_b   1.000
_cell.length_c   1.000
_cell.angle_alpha   90.00
_cell.angle_beta   90.00
_cell.angle_gamma   90.00
#
_symmetry.space_group_name_H-M   'P 1'
#
loop_
_entity.id
_entity.type
_entity.pdbx_description
1 polymer ?
#
loop_
_entity_poly.entity_id
_entity_poly.type
_entity_poly.pdbx_seq_one_letter_code
_entity_poly.pdbx_strand_id
1 'polypeptide(L)'
;MVEMWEIKIGKKLETLHVFEGELLQKIKGTSFPANFEMVFIYSAFIKGDHTYFDIESSFGVNGTQLYPHLKYTTDWICFQFVGLG
;
A
#
# COMPACT_ATOMS: atom_id res chain seq x y z
N MET A 1 9.65 -1.07 1.58
CA MET A 1 9.22 -0.51 0.27
C MET A 1 10.00 0.76 -0.08
N VAL A 2 9.90 1.85 0.69
CA VAL A 2 10.63 3.12 0.40
C VAL A 2 12.14 2.89 0.28
N GLU A 3 12.75 2.20 1.24
CA GLU A 3 14.19 1.88 1.21
C GLU A 3 14.61 1.11 -0.04
N MET A 4 13.85 0.07 -0.43
CA MET A 4 14.10 -0.67 -1.67
C MET A 4 14.04 0.24 -2.90
N TRP A 5 13.10 1.20 -2.90
CA TRP A 5 12.98 2.17 -3.98
C TRP A 5 14.17 3.12 -4.04
N GLU A 6 14.59 3.68 -2.90
CA GLU A 6 15.78 4.54 -2.79
C GLU A 6 17.05 3.84 -3.29
N ILE A 7 17.23 2.56 -2.96
CA ILE A 7 18.33 1.72 -3.46
C ILE A 7 18.26 1.62 -4.99
N LYS A 8 17.07 1.40 -5.56
CA LYS A 8 16.90 1.25 -7.02
C LYS A 8 17.17 2.53 -7.79
N ILE A 9 16.75 3.68 -7.28
CA ILE A 9 16.99 4.98 -7.94
C ILE A 9 18.33 5.61 -7.57
N GLY A 10 19.09 5.01 -6.64
CA GLY A 10 20.37 5.53 -6.15
C GLY A 10 20.26 6.89 -5.45
N LYS A 11 19.07 7.24 -4.93
CA LYS A 11 18.77 8.55 -4.35
C LYS A 11 17.94 8.41 -3.08
N LYS A 12 18.30 9.18 -2.05
CA LYS A 12 17.48 9.37 -0.86
C LYS A 12 16.30 10.30 -1.15
N LEU A 13 15.11 9.86 -0.77
CA LEU A 13 13.89 10.64 -0.90
C LEU A 13 13.71 11.52 0.34
N GLU A 14 13.20 12.72 0.13
CA GLU A 14 12.75 13.55 1.24
C GLU A 14 11.47 12.95 1.84
N THR A 15 11.48 12.70 3.14
CA THR A 15 10.35 12.09 3.86
C THR A 15 9.60 13.14 4.65
N LEU A 16 8.29 13.24 4.40
CA LEU A 16 7.38 14.00 5.22
C LEU A 16 6.53 13.05 6.06
N HIS A 17 6.62 13.18 7.38
CA HIS A 17 5.80 12.41 8.31
C HIS A 17 4.48 13.15 8.57
N VAL A 18 3.37 12.46 8.31
CA VAL A 18 2.02 12.94 8.61
C VAL A 18 1.49 12.18 9.83
N PHE A 19 0.97 12.89 10.82
CA PHE A 19 0.34 12.26 11.98
C PHE A 19 -1.08 11.79 11.66
N GLU A 20 -1.49 10.68 12.26
CA GLU A 20 -2.83 10.11 12.07
C GLU A 20 -3.95 11.12 12.31
N GLY A 21 -3.85 11.91 13.39
CA GLY A 21 -4.86 12.92 13.73
C GLY A 21 -5.03 14.01 12.66
N GLU A 22 -3.93 14.45 12.05
CA GLU A 22 -3.95 15.44 10.97
C GLU A 22 -4.65 14.88 9.72
N LEU A 23 -4.32 13.64 9.35
CA LEU A 23 -4.95 12.96 8.24
C LEU A 23 -6.46 12.78 8.47
N LEU A 24 -6.87 12.39 9.67
CA LEU A 24 -8.28 12.23 10.04
C LEU A 24 -9.06 13.55 9.97
N GLN A 25 -8.45 14.66 10.41
CA GLN A 25 -9.06 15.98 10.25
C GLN A 25 -9.26 16.33 8.78
N LYS A 26 -8.24 16.06 7.94
CA LYS A 26 -8.32 16.30 6.49
C LYS A 26 -9.40 15.47 5.82
N ILE A 27 -9.52 14.19 6.18
CA ILE A 27 -10.58 13.29 5.69
C ILE A 27 -11.97 13.82 6.05
N LYS A 28 -12.17 14.23 7.31
CA LYS A 28 -13.45 14.76 7.79
C LYS A 28 -13.80 16.12 7.19
N GLY A 29 -12.80 16.96 6.92
CA GLY A 29 -12.96 18.28 6.31
C GLY A 29 -13.19 18.26 4.81
N THR A 30 -13.03 17.10 4.16
CA THR A 30 -13.18 16.94 2.71
C THR A 30 -14.44 16.12 2.42
N SER A 31 -15.30 16.61 1.53
CA SER A 31 -16.52 15.89 1.14
C SER A 31 -16.25 14.79 0.12
N PHE A 32 -17.15 13.81 0.05
CA PHE A 32 -17.15 12.84 -1.03
C PHE A 32 -17.44 13.54 -2.38
N PRO A 33 -16.75 13.17 -3.48
CA PRO A 33 -15.81 12.06 -3.64
C PRO A 33 -14.34 12.38 -3.33
N ALA A 34 -14.01 13.63 -3.01
CA ALA A 34 -12.63 14.09 -2.89
C ALA A 34 -11.86 13.47 -1.71
N ASN A 35 -12.55 12.96 -0.69
CA ASN A 35 -11.91 12.30 0.46
C ASN A 35 -11.69 10.79 0.27
N PHE A 36 -12.21 10.20 -0.81
CA PHE A 36 -12.28 8.75 -0.99
C PHE A 36 -10.88 8.11 -0.96
N GLU A 37 -9.94 8.66 -1.73
CA GLU A 37 -8.55 8.17 -1.76
C GLU A 37 -7.88 8.20 -0.38
N MET A 38 -8.09 9.28 0.38
CA MET A 38 -7.51 9.42 1.73
C MET A 38 -8.08 8.39 2.71
N VAL A 39 -9.36 8.03 2.56
CA VAL A 39 -9.98 6.97 3.37
C VAL A 39 -9.32 5.61 3.10
N PHE A 40 -9.04 5.26 1.83
CA PHE A 40 -8.31 4.03 1.52
C PHE A 40 -6.88 4.04 2.04
N ILE A 41 -6.16 5.16 1.89
CA ILE A 41 -4.80 5.28 2.41
C ILE A 41 -4.79 5.08 3.94
N TYR A 42 -5.73 5.69 4.65
CA TYR A 42 -5.87 5.54 6.10
C TYR A 42 -6.16 4.08 6.50
N SER A 43 -7.15 3.44 5.87
CA SER A 43 -7.49 2.04 6.12
C SER A 43 -6.32 1.09 5.84
N ALA A 44 -5.67 1.23 4.69
CA ALA A 44 -4.60 0.33 4.26
C ALA A 44 -3.29 0.52 5.04
N PHE A 45 -2.85 1.76 5.26
CA PHE A 45 -1.49 2.04 5.77
C PHE A 45 -1.43 2.45 7.24
N ILE A 46 -2.54 2.94 7.82
CA ILE A 46 -2.59 3.31 9.24
C ILE A 46 -3.29 2.24 10.05
N LYS A 47 -4.47 1.78 9.61
CA LYS A 47 -5.21 0.70 10.29
C LYS A 47 -4.67 -0.69 9.94
N GLY A 48 -4.07 -0.84 8.76
CA GLY A 48 -3.48 -2.11 8.33
C GLY A 48 -4.52 -3.13 7.90
N ASP A 49 -5.70 -2.69 7.45
CA ASP A 49 -6.87 -3.56 7.23
C ASP A 49 -6.62 -4.68 6.20
N HIS A 50 -5.57 -4.59 5.38
CA HIS A 50 -5.18 -5.65 4.44
C HIS A 50 -4.54 -6.88 5.10
N THR A 51 -3.97 -6.73 6.29
CA THR A 51 -3.18 -7.79 6.95
C THR A 51 -3.45 -7.90 8.44
N TYR A 52 -4.35 -7.08 8.99
CA TYR A 52 -4.64 -7.04 10.42
C TYR A 52 -5.26 -8.34 10.97
N PHE A 53 -5.92 -9.14 10.12
CA PHE A 53 -6.56 -10.39 10.49
C PHE A 53 -6.08 -11.56 9.64
N ASP A 54 -6.15 -12.77 10.21
CA ASP A 54 -5.87 -14.01 9.51
C ASP A 54 -7.06 -14.43 8.63
N ILE A 55 -6.74 -15.03 7.48
CA ILE A 55 -7.77 -15.59 6.59
C ILE A 55 -8.26 -16.92 7.18
N GLU A 56 -9.40 -16.88 7.85
CA GLU A 56 -10.09 -18.08 8.31
C GLU A 56 -10.62 -18.89 7.13
N SER A 57 -10.37 -20.21 7.14
CA SER A 57 -10.74 -21.11 6.03
C SER A 57 -12.24 -21.21 5.77
N SER A 58 -13.07 -20.83 6.74
CA SER A 58 -14.54 -20.72 6.63
C SER A 58 -14.98 -19.50 5.82
N PHE A 59 -14.16 -18.45 5.74
CA PHE A 59 -14.51 -17.17 5.10
C PHE A 59 -13.75 -16.92 3.80
N GLY A 60 -12.55 -17.48 3.65
CA GLY A 60 -11.75 -17.28 2.45
C GLY A 60 -10.52 -18.17 2.38
N VAL A 61 -9.81 -18.08 1.27
CA VAL A 61 -8.57 -18.81 1.00
C VAL A 61 -7.57 -17.91 0.30
N ASN A 62 -6.28 -18.14 0.51
CA ASN A 62 -5.23 -17.35 -0.13
C ASN A 62 -5.03 -17.79 -1.59
N GLY A 63 -5.09 -16.84 -2.53
CA GLY A 63 -4.91 -17.12 -3.95
C GLY A 63 -3.56 -17.76 -4.30
N THR A 64 -2.48 -17.44 -3.58
CA THR A 64 -1.16 -18.06 -3.82
C THR A 64 -1.11 -19.53 -3.39
N GLN A 65 -1.91 -19.91 -2.40
CA GLN A 65 -2.06 -21.30 -1.97
C GLN A 65 -2.92 -22.10 -2.97
N LEU A 66 -3.95 -21.47 -3.55
CA LEU A 66 -4.80 -22.09 -4.57
C LEU A 66 -4.07 -22.32 -5.90
N TYR A 67 -3.21 -21.39 -6.30
CA TYR A 67 -2.54 -21.42 -7.60
C TYR A 67 -1.02 -21.32 -7.46
N PRO A 68 -0.36 -22.32 -6.83
CA PRO A 68 1.07 -22.26 -6.51
C PRO A 68 1.98 -22.31 -7.74
N HIS A 69 1.44 -22.70 -8.90
CA HIS A 69 2.16 -22.74 -10.17
C HIS A 69 2.23 -21.37 -10.86
N LEU A 70 1.44 -20.39 -10.44
CA LEU A 70 1.47 -19.05 -11.01
C LEU A 70 2.61 -18.25 -10.38
N LYS A 71 3.45 -17.66 -11.23
CA LYS A 71 4.47 -16.70 -10.81
C LYS A 71 3.85 -15.31 -10.76
N TYR A 72 3.77 -14.74 -9.57
CA TYR A 72 3.36 -13.36 -9.39
C TYR A 72 4.54 -12.41 -9.54
N THR A 73 4.26 -11.19 -10.00
CA THR A 73 5.28 -10.15 -10.16
C THR A 73 5.68 -9.62 -8.78
N THR A 74 6.98 -9.64 -8.49
CA THR A 74 7.56 -9.13 -7.24
C THR A 74 8.37 -7.85 -7.51
N ASP A 75 9.63 -7.78 -7.07
CA ASP A 75 10.52 -6.63 -7.21
C ASP A 75 10.68 -6.11 -8.64
N TRP A 76 10.37 -6.95 -9.64
CA TRP A 76 10.27 -6.56 -11.05
C TRP A 76 9.37 -5.35 -11.26
N ILE A 77 8.28 -5.21 -10.49
CA ILE A 77 7.37 -4.08 -10.65
C ILE A 77 8.09 -2.74 -10.44
N CYS A 78 9.02 -2.68 -9.48
CA CYS A 78 9.78 -1.45 -9.27
C CYS A 78 10.75 -1.17 -10.43
N PHE A 79 11.25 -2.19 -11.14
CA PHE A 79 12.11 -1.99 -12.31
C PHE A 79 11.35 -1.44 -13.52
N GLN A 80 10.10 -1.85 -13.72
CA GLN A 80 9.26 -1.33 -14.80
C GLN A 80 9.12 0.20 -14.73
N PHE A 81 9.01 0.76 -13.54
CA PHE A 81 8.85 2.20 -13.35
C PHE A 81 10.16 2.99 -13.51
N VAL A 82 11.31 2.38 -13.24
CA VAL A 82 12.62 3.05 -13.43
C VAL A 82 13.03 3.10 -14.90
N GLY A 83 12.68 2.08 -15.70
CA GLY A 83 13.02 2.02 -17.13
C GLY A 83 12.13 2.86 -18.06
N LEU A 84 11.10 3.52 -17.53
CA LEU A 84 10.17 4.39 -18.29
C LEU A 84 10.45 5.90 -18.10
N GLY A 85 11.52 6.25 -17.36
CA GLY A 85 11.93 7.63 -17.09
C GLY A 85 13.17 8.06 -17.85
#